data_AF-A0A1Q6QYJ6-F1
#
_entry.id   AF-A0A1Q6QYJ6-F1
#
_cell.length_a   1.000
_cell.length_b   1.000
_cell.length_c   1.000
_cell.angle_alpha   90.00
_cell.angle_beta   90.00
_cell.angle_gamma   90.00
#
_symmetry.space_group_name_H-M   'P 1'
#
loop_
_entity.id
_entity.type
_entity.pdbx_description
1 polymer ?
#
loop_
_entity_poly.entity_id
_entity_poly.type
_entity_poly.pdbx_seq_one_letter_code
_entity_poly.pdbx_strand_id
1 'polypeptide(L)'
;MKQTNKKIIIYTILIIILITVIITILFLKYKDNKIIEEKLYGIWNRNSLAEVYTPDNQRHNFIYDGYQYISIDNKEFQKCIKKNETDNYNCDHYNYSIKKNKLIIKNNDKDIVYEYSIDDNILILKNVSDKETVVYTYTKNNS
;
A
#
# COMPACT_ATOMS: atom_id res chain seq x y z
N MET A 1 -54.96 -10.36 20.23
CA MET A 1 -54.08 -9.19 20.00
C MET A 1 -52.72 -9.20 20.71
N LYS A 2 -52.46 -9.99 21.77
CA LYS A 2 -51.18 -9.94 22.51
C LYS A 2 -49.99 -10.71 21.88
N GLN A 3 -50.22 -11.79 21.13
CA GLN A 3 -49.14 -12.63 20.58
C GLN A 3 -48.45 -12.02 19.34
N THR A 4 -49.21 -11.35 18.46
CA THR A 4 -48.70 -10.73 17.24
C THR A 4 -47.73 -9.59 17.54
N ASN A 5 -48.04 -8.77 18.55
CA ASN A 5 -47.17 -7.67 19.00
C ASN A 5 -45.86 -8.17 19.60
N LYS A 6 -45.86 -9.29 20.34
CA LYS A 6 -44.62 -9.91 20.85
C LYS A 6 -43.70 -10.39 19.72
N LYS A 7 -44.26 -11.02 18.68
CA LYS A 7 -43.47 -11.45 17.51
C LYS A 7 -42.86 -10.26 16.78
N ILE A 8 -43.64 -9.20 16.56
CA ILE A 8 -43.17 -7.96 15.91
C ILE A 8 -42.00 -7.37 16.71
N ILE A 9 -42.13 -7.23 18.03
CA ILE A 9 -41.06 -6.72 18.90
C ILE A 9 -39.78 -7.57 18.80
N ILE A 10 -39.91 -8.90 18.82
CA ILE A 10 -38.77 -9.82 18.71
C ILE A 10 -38.07 -9.65 17.35
N TYR A 11 -38.83 -9.56 16.25
CA TYR A 11 -38.26 -9.32 14.92
C TYR A 11 -37.56 -7.96 14.84
N THR A 12 -38.13 -6.91 15.44
CA THR A 12 -37.50 -5.59 15.48
C THR A 12 -36.16 -5.62 16.23
N ILE A 13 -36.09 -6.31 17.38
CA ILE A 13 -34.84 -6.47 18.14
C ILE A 13 -33.79 -7.23 17.32
N LEU A 14 -34.18 -8.32 16.66
CA LEU A 14 -33.28 -9.10 15.80
C LEU A 14 -32.73 -8.27 14.62
N ILE A 15 -33.57 -7.43 14.00
CA ILE A 15 -33.15 -6.53 12.92
C ILE A 15 -32.15 -5.50 13.43
N ILE A 16 -32.37 -4.91 14.61
CA ILE A 16 -31.43 -3.95 15.21
C ILE A 16 -30.09 -4.62 15.51
N ILE A 17 -30.10 -5.84 16.06
CA ILE A 17 -28.87 -6.63 16.29
C ILE A 17 -28.15 -6.89 14.96
N LEU A 18 -28.87 -7.25 13.90
CA LEU A 18 -28.27 -7.49 12.59
C LEU A 18 -27.63 -6.22 12.02
N ILE A 19 -28.33 -5.08 12.08
CA ILE A 19 -27.83 -3.78 11.59
C ILE A 19 -26.58 -3.35 12.36
N THR A 20 -26.60 -3.46 13.69
CA THR A 20 -25.45 -3.10 14.53
C THR A 20 -24.23 -3.96 14.21
N VAL A 21 -24.39 -5.28 14.04
CA VAL A 21 -23.31 -6.18 13.63
C VAL A 21 -22.72 -5.79 12.27
N ILE A 22 -23.57 -5.49 11.27
CA ILE A 22 -23.11 -5.05 9.94
C ILE A 22 -22.30 -3.75 10.05
N ILE A 23 -22.78 -2.77 10.81
CA ILE A 23 -22.09 -1.49 11.02
C ILE A 23 -20.72 -1.72 11.71
N THR A 24 -20.67 -2.57 12.74
CA THR A 24 -19.42 -2.88 13.44
C THR A 24 -18.40 -3.53 12.49
N ILE A 25 -18.82 -4.49 11.65
CA ILE A 25 -17.94 -5.14 10.66
C ILE A 25 -17.40 -4.10 9.65
N LEU A 26 -18.27 -3.19 9.16
CA LEU A 26 -17.85 -2.14 8.24
C LEU A 26 -16.87 -1.17 8.89
N PHE A 27 -17.11 -0.76 10.13
CA PHE A 27 -16.21 0.12 10.88
C PHE A 27 -14.84 -0.51 11.12
N LEU A 28 -14.79 -1.79 11.51
CA LEU A 28 -13.53 -2.52 11.68
C LEU A 28 -12.73 -2.58 10.37
N LYS A 29 -13.37 -2.94 9.25
CA LYS A 29 -12.73 -2.95 7.92
C LYS A 29 -12.18 -1.58 7.52
N TYR A 30 -12.92 -0.51 7.80
CA TYR A 30 -12.47 0.85 7.50
C TYR A 30 -11.23 1.22 8.34
N LYS A 31 -11.26 0.92 9.65
CA LYS A 31 -10.15 1.18 10.56
C LYS A 31 -8.88 0.42 10.14
N ASP A 32 -9.00 -0.87 9.81
CA ASP A 32 -7.86 -1.68 9.39
C ASP A 32 -7.21 -1.14 8.11
N ASN A 33 -8.02 -0.78 7.11
CA ASN A 33 -7.51 -0.17 5.87
C ASN A 33 -6.78 1.17 6.16
N LYS A 34 -7.35 2.02 7.01
CA LYS A 34 -6.74 3.31 7.37
C LYS A 34 -5.41 3.14 8.12
N ILE A 35 -5.33 2.20 9.06
CA ILE A 35 -4.09 1.89 9.79
C ILE A 35 -3.00 1.41 8.82
N ILE A 36 -3.36 0.60 7.81
CA ILE A 36 -2.42 0.12 6.81
C ILE A 36 -1.92 1.27 5.91
N GLU A 37 -2.80 2.18 5.51
CA GLU A 37 -2.44 3.38 4.75
C GLU A 37 -1.49 4.29 5.52
N GLU A 38 -1.76 4.54 6.81
CA GLU A 38 -0.89 5.38 7.64
C GLU A 38 0.50 4.75 7.89
N LYS A 39 0.61 3.41 7.85
CA LYS A 39 1.90 2.71 7.96
C LYS A 39 2.81 2.94 6.75
N LEU A 40 2.24 3.17 5.56
CA LEU A 40 2.99 3.49 4.34
C LEU A 40 3.65 4.87 4.41
N TYR A 41 3.14 5.79 5.24
CA TYR A 41 3.65 7.14 5.29
C TYR A 41 5.06 7.22 5.91
N GLY A 42 5.85 8.11 5.34
CA GLY A 42 7.23 8.37 5.71
C GLY A 42 8.21 8.26 4.55
N ILE A 43 9.48 8.37 4.89
CA ILE A 43 10.60 8.27 3.95
C ILE A 43 11.16 6.85 4.00
N TRP A 44 11.36 6.25 2.84
CA TRP A 44 11.82 4.88 2.67
C TRP A 44 13.04 4.86 1.77
N ASN A 45 14.19 4.47 2.32
CA ASN A 45 15.44 4.35 1.59
C ASN A 45 15.47 3.01 0.84
N ARG A 46 15.69 3.05 -0.47
CA ARG A 46 15.74 1.84 -1.29
C ARG A 46 17.01 1.04 -0.99
N ASN A 47 16.88 -0.26 -0.81
CA ASN A 47 18.02 -1.16 -0.79
C ASN A 47 18.64 -1.23 -2.19
N SER A 48 19.96 -1.29 -2.28
CA SER A 48 20.69 -1.30 -3.56
C SER A 48 20.36 -2.50 -4.44
N LEU A 49 19.91 -3.60 -3.85
CA LEU A 49 19.48 -4.82 -4.52
C LEU A 49 17.97 -4.80 -4.80
N ALA A 50 17.60 -4.97 -6.06
CA ALA A 50 16.25 -5.36 -6.47
C ALA A 50 16.25 -6.79 -7.00
N GLU A 51 15.16 -7.50 -6.78
CA GLU A 51 14.97 -8.86 -7.29
C GLU A 51 14.04 -8.81 -8.50
N VAL A 52 14.39 -9.54 -9.56
CA VAL A 52 13.60 -9.67 -10.78
C VAL A 52 13.29 -11.15 -10.99
N TYR A 53 12.03 -11.46 -11.23
CA TYR A 53 11.55 -12.80 -11.49
C TYR A 53 10.96 -12.84 -12.91
N THR A 54 11.48 -13.74 -13.74
CA THR A 54 10.93 -14.03 -15.08
C THR A 54 9.61 -14.80 -14.97
N PRO A 55 8.84 -14.95 -16.07
CA PRO A 55 7.56 -15.67 -16.03
C PRO A 55 7.69 -17.15 -15.67
N ASP A 56 8.85 -17.76 -15.94
CA ASP A 56 9.22 -19.12 -15.54
C ASP A 56 9.85 -19.18 -14.12
N ASN A 57 9.74 -18.08 -13.37
CA ASN A 57 10.15 -17.95 -11.97
C ASN A 57 11.67 -18.07 -11.74
N GLN A 58 12.49 -17.77 -12.76
CA GLN A 58 13.94 -17.61 -12.57
C GLN A 58 14.22 -16.27 -11.91
N ARG A 59 15.10 -16.29 -10.90
CA ARG A 59 15.48 -15.11 -10.13
C ARG A 59 16.76 -14.50 -10.66
N HIS A 60 16.72 -13.19 -10.92
CA HIS A 60 17.86 -12.35 -11.19
C HIS A 60 17.93 -11.23 -10.15
N ASN A 61 19.13 -10.78 -9.83
CA ASN A 61 19.32 -9.59 -8.99
C ASN A 61 19.84 -8.45 -9.86
N PHE A 62 19.29 -7.26 -9.66
CA PHE A 62 19.76 -6.03 -10.28
C PHE A 62 20.29 -5.11 -9.19
N ILE A 63 21.55 -4.69 -9.33
CA ILE A 63 22.19 -3.71 -8.44
C ILE A 63 21.96 -2.33 -9.03
N TYR A 64 21.37 -1.45 -8.25
CA TYR A 64 21.29 -0.04 -8.57
C TYR A 64 22.49 0.69 -7.98
N ASP A 65 23.34 1.23 -8.85
CA ASP A 65 24.49 2.05 -8.46
C ASP A 65 24.02 3.50 -8.28
N GLY A 66 23.56 3.80 -7.07
CA GLY A 66 23.07 5.12 -6.66
C GLY A 66 22.16 5.06 -5.45
N TYR A 67 21.86 6.22 -4.89
CA TYR A 67 20.96 6.34 -3.75
C TYR A 67 19.58 6.73 -4.22
N GLN A 68 18.59 5.99 -3.75
CA GLN A 68 17.19 6.26 -4.04
C GLN A 68 16.39 6.20 -2.76
N TYR A 69 15.45 7.12 -2.60
CA TYR A 69 14.39 7.00 -1.60
C TYR A 69 13.04 7.33 -2.22
N ILE A 70 11.99 6.90 -1.54
CA ILE A 70 10.63 7.35 -1.80
C ILE A 70 10.09 8.02 -0.54
N SER A 71 9.29 9.07 -0.70
CA SER A 71 8.52 9.70 0.37
C SER A 71 7.05 9.57 0.04
N ILE A 72 6.25 9.15 1.01
CA ILE A 72 4.81 8.99 0.86
C ILE A 72 4.15 9.75 2.00
N ASP A 73 3.28 10.71 1.66
CA ASP A 73 2.45 11.42 2.62
C ASP A 73 1.00 11.56 2.13
N ASN A 74 0.14 12.23 2.88
CA ASN A 74 -1.27 12.36 2.53
C ASN A 74 -1.55 13.23 1.29
N LYS A 75 -0.53 13.84 0.67
CA LYS A 75 -0.66 14.71 -0.51
C LYS A 75 -0.08 14.04 -1.74
N GLU A 76 1.12 13.47 -1.65
CA GLU A 76 1.86 13.01 -2.83
C GLU A 76 2.77 11.80 -2.55
N PHE A 77 3.17 11.17 -3.66
CA PHE A 77 4.23 10.19 -3.71
C PHE A 77 5.43 10.85 -4.40
N GLN A 78 6.56 10.89 -3.71
CA GLN A 78 7.80 11.44 -4.22
C GLN A 78 8.82 10.33 -4.42
N LYS A 79 9.53 10.34 -5.55
CA LYS A 79 10.65 9.44 -5.83
C LYS A 79 11.90 10.27 -6.10
N CYS A 80 12.93 10.09 -5.28
CA CYS A 80 14.17 10.85 -5.38
C CYS A 80 15.34 9.94 -5.65
N ILE A 81 16.21 10.36 -6.58
CA ILE A 81 17.40 9.62 -7.01
C ILE A 81 18.59 10.57 -7.01
N LYS A 82 19.74 10.09 -6.51
CA LYS A 82 21.06 10.67 -6.77
C LYS A 82 22.00 9.57 -7.25
N LYS A 83 22.85 9.88 -8.24
CA LYS A 83 23.80 8.88 -8.77
C LYS A 83 24.91 8.64 -7.75
N ASN A 84 25.48 9.73 -7.22
CA ASN A 84 26.62 9.66 -6.30
C ASN A 84 26.34 10.45 -5.01
N GLU A 85 27.22 10.35 -4.01
CA GLU A 85 27.08 11.08 -2.73
C GLU A 85 27.13 12.60 -2.88
N THR A 86 27.88 13.07 -3.88
CA THR A 86 28.10 14.49 -4.17
C THR A 86 26.99 15.14 -4.97
N ASP A 87 26.08 14.35 -5.53
CA ASP A 87 25.03 14.84 -6.42
C ASP A 87 23.81 15.28 -5.62
N ASN A 88 23.13 16.31 -6.14
CA ASN A 88 21.81 16.68 -5.65
C ASN A 88 20.78 15.61 -6.03
N TYR A 89 19.79 15.41 -5.17
CA TYR A 89 18.64 14.57 -5.50
C TYR A 89 17.83 15.21 -6.63
N ASN A 90 17.52 14.40 -7.65
CA ASN A 90 16.45 14.70 -8.58
C ASN A 90 15.18 13.98 -8.10
N CYS A 91 14.09 14.72 -7.92
CA CYS A 91 12.87 14.22 -7.33
C CYS A 91 11.70 14.38 -8.29
N ASP A 92 11.06 13.27 -8.60
CA ASP A 92 9.79 13.23 -9.33
C ASP A 92 8.63 13.16 -8.33
N HIS A 93 7.58 13.92 -8.61
CA HIS A 93 6.39 14.05 -7.75
C HIS A 93 5.17 13.50 -8.48
N TYR A 94 4.38 12.68 -7.78
CA TYR A 94 3.24 11.98 -8.37
C TYR A 94 2.02 12.03 -7.46
N ASN A 95 0.86 12.19 -8.08
CA ASN A 95 -0.39 11.83 -7.43
C ASN A 95 -0.47 10.30 -7.30
N TYR A 96 -1.08 9.82 -6.21
CA TYR A 96 -1.24 8.40 -6.01
C TYR A 96 -2.55 8.06 -5.30
N SER A 97 -2.91 6.78 -5.30
CA SER A 97 -4.01 6.26 -4.49
C SER A 97 -3.64 4.90 -3.92
N ILE A 98 -4.11 4.63 -2.71
CA ILE A 98 -4.00 3.30 -2.09
C ILE A 98 -5.36 2.61 -2.19
N LYS A 99 -5.35 1.36 -2.62
CA LYS A 99 -6.54 0.51 -2.67
C LYS A 99 -6.19 -0.87 -2.15
N LYS A 100 -6.62 -1.19 -0.94
CA LYS A 100 -6.22 -2.42 -0.23
C LYS A 100 -4.68 -2.47 -0.16
N ASN A 101 -4.07 -3.56 -0.63
CA ASN A 101 -2.62 -3.79 -0.69
C ASN A 101 -1.97 -3.27 -1.99
N LYS A 102 -2.61 -2.34 -2.71
CA LYS A 102 -2.07 -1.76 -3.94
C LYS A 102 -1.78 -0.27 -3.79
N LEU A 103 -0.55 0.11 -4.13
CA LEU A 103 -0.11 1.49 -4.30
C LEU A 103 -0.14 1.81 -5.79
N ILE A 104 -0.97 2.78 -6.18
CA ILE A 104 -1.20 3.14 -7.58
C ILE A 104 -0.67 4.54 -7.81
N ILE A 105 0.45 4.66 -8.53
CA ILE A 105 1.05 5.94 -8.92
C ILE A 105 0.40 6.39 -10.23
N LYS A 106 -0.18 7.60 -10.23
CA LYS A 106 -0.83 8.19 -11.40
C LYS A 106 0.23 8.77 -12.34
N ASN A 107 0.17 8.36 -13.60
CA ASN A 107 1.04 8.84 -14.65
C ASN A 107 0.21 9.08 -15.93
N ASN A 108 0.64 10.02 -16.77
CA ASN A 108 -0.11 10.46 -17.96
C ASN A 108 -0.31 9.33 -18.97
N ASP A 109 0.69 8.45 -19.13
CA ASP A 109 0.62 7.36 -20.10
C ASP A 109 -0.10 6.13 -19.54
N LYS A 110 0.37 5.65 -18.38
CA LYS A 110 -0.16 4.46 -17.73
C LYS A 110 0.17 4.48 -16.24
N ASP A 111 -0.84 4.25 -15.41
CA ASP A 111 -0.68 4.08 -13.98
C ASP A 111 0.34 2.97 -13.66
N ILE A 112 1.23 3.25 -12.71
CA ILE A 112 2.17 2.26 -12.18
C ILE A 112 1.53 1.65 -10.93
N VAL A 113 1.36 0.33 -10.94
CA VAL A 113 0.73 -0.39 -9.83
C VAL A 113 1.76 -1.24 -9.11
N TYR A 114 1.89 -1.03 -7.81
CA TYR A 114 2.67 -1.87 -6.92
C TYR A 114 1.75 -2.62 -5.97
N GLU A 115 1.95 -3.93 -5.83
CA GLU A 115 1.53 -4.63 -4.62
C GLU A 115 2.53 -4.29 -3.52
N TYR A 116 2.04 -3.89 -2.35
CA TYR A 116 2.91 -3.54 -1.23
C TYR A 116 2.65 -4.41 -0.01
N SER A 117 3.71 -4.63 0.76
CA SER A 117 3.64 -5.18 2.12
C SER A 117 4.61 -4.42 3.02
N ILE A 118 4.21 -4.23 4.27
CA ILE A 118 5.02 -3.59 5.30
C ILE A 118 5.18 -4.55 6.45
N ASP A 119 6.41 -4.80 6.83
CA ASP A 119 6.79 -5.55 8.03
C ASP A 119 7.78 -4.71 8.83
N ASP A 120 7.35 -4.23 10.00
CA ASP A 120 8.05 -3.25 10.82
C ASP A 120 8.60 -2.05 10.03
N ASN A 121 9.92 -2.00 9.85
CA ASN A 121 10.65 -0.92 9.17
C ASN A 121 11.02 -1.29 7.73
N ILE A 122 10.44 -2.35 7.17
CA ILE A 122 10.71 -2.82 5.81
C ILE A 122 9.45 -2.66 4.97
N LEU A 123 9.58 -1.94 3.85
CA LEU A 123 8.57 -1.82 2.82
C LEU A 123 9.00 -2.62 1.60
N ILE A 124 8.14 -3.51 1.12
CA ILE A 124 8.34 -4.24 -0.14
C ILE A 124 7.33 -3.72 -1.15
N LEU A 125 7.82 -3.28 -2.31
CA LEU A 125 7.00 -2.91 -3.46
C LEU A 125 7.25 -3.90 -4.60
N LYS A 126 6.21 -4.59 -5.03
CA LYS A 126 6.24 -5.57 -6.11
C LYS A 126 5.48 -5.04 -7.32
N ASN A 127 6.17 -4.87 -8.43
CA ASN A 127 5.56 -4.53 -9.72
C ASN A 127 5.47 -5.79 -10.58
N VAL A 128 4.27 -6.15 -11.00
CA VAL A 128 4.01 -7.35 -11.81
C VAL A 128 3.61 -6.93 -13.22
N SER A 129 4.31 -7.46 -14.21
CA SER A 129 4.00 -7.32 -15.63
C SER A 129 3.95 -8.69 -16.29
N ASP A 130 3.48 -8.75 -17.54
CA ASP A 130 3.46 -9.99 -18.33
C ASP A 130 4.87 -10.53 -18.62
N LYS A 131 5.89 -9.66 -18.56
CA LYS A 131 7.28 -9.99 -18.88
C LYS A 131 8.09 -10.38 -17.66
N GLU A 132 7.86 -9.71 -16.54
CA GLU A 132 8.64 -9.90 -15.33
C GLU A 132 7.91 -9.34 -14.11
N THR A 133 8.34 -9.82 -12.95
CA THR A 133 8.01 -9.27 -11.64
C THR A 133 9.25 -8.65 -11.03
N VAL A 134 9.18 -7.37 -10.68
CA VAL A 134 10.28 -6.66 -10.00
C VAL A 134 9.89 -6.38 -8.56
N VAL A 135 10.76 -6.76 -7.63
CA VAL A 135 10.60 -6.55 -6.18
C VAL A 135 11.64 -5.56 -5.71
N TYR A 136 11.15 -4.46 -5.13
CA TYR A 136 11.95 -3.42 -4.52
C TYR A 136 11.78 -3.48 -3.01
N THR A 137 12.88 -3.55 -2.29
CA THR A 137 12.89 -3.49 -0.82
C THR A 137 13.38 -2.13 -0.37
N TYR A 138 12.70 -1.56 0.62
CA TYR A 138 13.05 -0.30 1.23
C TYR A 138 13.09 -0.43 2.75
N THR A 139 13.96 0.37 3.37
CA THR A 139 14.07 0.48 4.82
C THR A 139 13.59 1.85 5.27
N LYS A 140 12.81 1.91 6.34
CA LYS A 140 12.27 3.17 6.87
C LYS A 140 13.41 4.08 7.31
N ASN A 141 13.36 5.33 6.89
CA ASN A 141 14.27 6.36 7.38
C ASN A 141 13.69 6.92 8.68
N ASN A 142 14.40 6.71 9.79
CA ASN A 142 14.00 7.14 11.12
C ASN A 142 14.62 8.50 11.52
N SER A 143 15.19 9.23 10.56
CA SER A 143 15.86 10.52 10.80
C SER A 143 14.87 11.65 11.07
#